data_AF-A0A7V9SK44-F1
#
_entry.id   AF-A0A7V9SK44-F1
#
_cell.length_a   1.000
_cell.length_b   1.000
_cell.length_c   1.000
_cell.angle_alpha   90.00
_cell.angle_beta   90.00
_cell.angle_gamma   90.00
#
_symmetry.space_group_name_H-M   'P 1'
#
loop_
_entity.id
_entity.type
_entity.pdbx_description
1 polymer ?
#
loop_
_entity_poly.entity_id
_entity_poly.type
_entity_poly.pdbx_seq_one_letter_code
_entity_poly.pdbx_strand_id
1 'polypeptide(L)'
;LPSATVYQSRSGRPEDPWLGPDICDYLREEHARGTDTVVLCPAGFVCDHIEVLYDLDTEAASVCRELGMTMVRAASVNDHPAFLETMAEVVWRTVQRYERGRPLPVVAGAAGAAA
;
A
#
# COMPACT_ATOMS: atom_id res chain seq x y z
N LEU A 1 -3.20 -12.40 14.91
CA LEU A 1 -2.15 -13.02 14.07
C LEU A 1 -0.98 -12.03 14.01
N PRO A 2 0.28 -12.49 14.04
CA PRO A 2 1.41 -11.62 13.74
C PRO A 2 1.25 -11.00 12.34
N SER A 3 1.76 -9.79 12.14
CA SER A 3 1.67 -9.05 10.88
C SER A 3 3.00 -8.37 10.56
N ALA A 4 3.31 -8.23 9.26
CA ALA A 4 4.48 -7.50 8.78
C ALA A 4 4.11 -6.56 7.63
N THR A 5 4.86 -5.46 7.50
CA THR A 5 4.79 -4.57 6.33
C THR A 5 5.90 -4.96 5.37
N VAL A 6 5.52 -5.21 4.12
CA VAL A 6 6.40 -5.64 3.03
C VAL A 6 6.02 -4.89 1.75
N TYR A 7 6.87 -4.96 0.74
CA TYR A 7 6.78 -4.15 -0.46
C TYR A 7 6.62 -5.03 -1.71
N GLN A 8 6.08 -4.46 -2.77
CA GLN A 8 5.82 -5.10 -4.06
C GLN A 8 6.09 -4.10 -5.19
N SER A 9 5.92 -4.52 -6.45
CA SER A 9 5.95 -3.63 -7.62
C SER A 9 7.31 -2.95 -7.84
N ARG A 10 8.39 -3.64 -7.47
CA ARG A 10 9.74 -3.19 -7.78
C ARG A 10 9.93 -3.13 -9.29
N SER A 11 10.31 -1.96 -9.80
CA SER A 11 10.53 -1.72 -11.23
C SER A 11 11.97 -1.28 -11.50
N GLY A 12 12.39 -1.30 -12.76
CA GLY A 12 13.74 -0.89 -13.14
C GLY A 12 14.77 -2.00 -13.01
N ARG A 13 16.05 -1.65 -12.81
CA ARG A 13 17.11 -2.66 -12.80
C ARG A 13 17.19 -3.38 -11.43
N PRO A 14 17.51 -4.68 -11.39
CA PRO A 14 17.65 -5.42 -10.14
C PRO A 14 18.71 -4.89 -9.17
N GLU A 15 19.64 -4.05 -9.62
CA GLU A 15 20.65 -3.37 -8.80
C GLU A 15 20.18 -2.05 -8.19
N ASP A 16 19.10 -1.44 -8.71
CA ASP A 16 18.60 -0.17 -8.21
C ASP A 16 17.99 -0.39 -6.81
N PRO A 17 18.33 0.40 -5.78
CA PRO A 17 17.82 0.18 -4.43
C PRO A 17 16.33 0.52 -4.32
N TRP A 18 15.55 -0.39 -3.74
CA TRP A 18 14.14 -0.20 -3.42
C TRP A 18 13.88 -0.50 -1.94
N LEU A 19 12.72 -0.05 -1.45
CA LEU A 19 12.24 -0.45 -0.12
C LEU A 19 11.99 -1.96 -0.09
N GLY A 20 12.38 -2.58 1.01
CA GLY A 20 12.21 -4.01 1.24
C GLY A 20 11.68 -4.32 2.64
N PRO A 21 11.31 -5.59 2.90
CA PRO A 21 11.50 -6.74 2.01
C PRO A 21 10.49 -6.79 0.87
N ASP A 22 10.88 -7.42 -0.24
CA ASP A 22 9.95 -7.80 -1.32
C ASP A 22 8.99 -8.90 -0.82
N ILE A 23 7.73 -8.86 -1.26
CA ILE A 23 6.69 -9.81 -0.84
C ILE A 23 7.07 -11.25 -1.17
N CYS A 24 7.58 -11.54 -2.36
CA CYS A 24 7.88 -12.91 -2.76
C CYS A 24 9.04 -13.50 -1.94
N ASP A 25 10.06 -12.68 -1.68
CA ASP A 25 11.19 -13.08 -0.84
C ASP A 25 10.75 -13.29 0.61
N TYR A 26 9.95 -12.37 1.15
CA TYR A 26 9.41 -12.48 2.50
C TYR A 26 8.56 -13.74 2.69
N LEU A 27 7.71 -14.10 1.72
CA LEU A 27 6.89 -15.31 1.77
C LEU A 27 7.74 -16.59 1.83
N ARG A 28 8.85 -16.65 1.08
CA ARG A 28 9.78 -17.79 1.13
C ARG A 28 10.45 -17.91 2.49
N GLU A 29 10.87 -16.79 3.08
CA GLU A 29 11.48 -16.77 4.40
C GLU A 29 10.50 -17.20 5.49
N GLU A 30 9.27 -16.70 5.47
CA GLU A 30 8.26 -17.05 6.45
C GLU A 30 7.83 -18.51 6.34
N HIS A 31 7.72 -19.05 5.14
CA HIS A 31 7.46 -20.47 4.96
C HIS A 31 8.60 -21.33 5.54
N ALA A 32 9.85 -20.94 5.34
CA ALA A 32 11.00 -21.61 5.96
C ALA A 32 10.98 -21.55 7.50
N ARG A 33 10.27 -20.58 8.10
CA ARG A 33 10.01 -20.46 9.54
C ARG A 33 8.77 -21.24 10.01
N GLY A 34 8.07 -21.92 9.12
CA GLY A 34 6.90 -22.75 9.41
C GLY A 34 5.55 -22.06 9.23
N THR A 35 5.50 -20.93 8.51
CA THR A 35 4.23 -20.29 8.15
C THR A 35 3.61 -20.97 6.93
N ASP A 36 2.45 -21.58 7.11
CA ASP A 36 1.73 -22.32 6.06
C ASP A 36 0.46 -21.60 5.56
N THR A 37 0.10 -20.47 6.17
CA THR A 37 -1.10 -19.71 5.79
C THR A 37 -0.89 -18.21 5.95
N VAL A 38 -1.23 -17.44 4.92
CA VAL A 38 -1.09 -15.98 4.90
C VAL A 38 -2.34 -15.27 4.39
N VAL A 39 -2.54 -14.05 4.86
CA VAL A 39 -3.52 -13.10 4.33
C VAL A 39 -2.76 -11.88 3.82
N LEU A 40 -2.84 -11.60 2.53
CA LEU A 40 -2.23 -10.41 1.93
C LEU A 40 -3.23 -9.24 1.96
N CYS A 41 -2.81 -8.09 2.51
CA CYS A 41 -3.62 -6.88 2.59
C CYS A 41 -2.99 -5.77 1.72
N PRO A 42 -3.56 -5.42 0.56
CA PRO A 42 -2.99 -4.45 -0.37
C PRO A 42 -3.20 -2.99 0.08
N ALA A 43 -2.82 -2.66 1.31
CA ALA A 43 -3.11 -1.36 1.94
C ALA A 43 -2.43 -0.15 1.28
N GLY A 44 -1.44 -0.37 0.40
CA GLY A 44 -0.78 0.68 -0.36
C GLY A 44 -1.62 1.27 -1.49
N PHE A 45 -2.74 0.61 -1.84
CA PHE A 45 -3.60 1.01 -2.95
C PHE A 45 -5.08 0.99 -2.56
N VAL A 46 -5.88 1.76 -3.30
CA VAL A 46 -7.32 1.90 -3.03
C VAL A 46 -8.21 1.10 -3.99
N CYS A 47 -7.68 0.64 -5.12
CA CYS A 47 -8.44 -0.12 -6.11
C CYS A 47 -7.63 -1.28 -6.66
N ASP A 48 -8.31 -2.28 -7.21
CA ASP A 48 -7.67 -3.31 -8.01
C ASP A 48 -7.19 -2.71 -9.35
N HIS A 49 -5.91 -2.91 -9.63
CA HIS A 49 -5.25 -2.53 -10.89
C HIS A 49 -4.04 -3.47 -11.09
N ILE A 50 -3.21 -3.22 -12.11
CA ILE A 50 -2.18 -4.17 -12.52
C ILE A 50 -1.20 -4.51 -11.40
N GLU A 51 -0.69 -3.52 -10.65
CA GLU A 51 0.23 -3.78 -9.54
C GLU A 51 -0.40 -4.59 -8.40
N VAL A 52 -1.73 -4.56 -8.21
CA VAL A 52 -2.39 -5.43 -7.22
C VAL A 52 -2.66 -6.82 -7.79
N LEU A 53 -3.34 -6.88 -8.94
CA LEU A 53 -3.82 -8.15 -9.51
C LEU A 53 -2.68 -9.02 -10.04
N TYR A 54 -1.66 -8.41 -10.63
CA TYR A 54 -0.52 -9.16 -11.16
C TYR A 54 0.43 -9.56 -10.02
N ASP A 55 0.98 -8.59 -9.30
CA ASP A 55 2.01 -8.87 -8.30
C ASP A 55 1.50 -9.77 -7.17
N LEU A 56 0.24 -9.61 -6.74
CA LEU A 56 -0.31 -10.42 -5.64
C LEU A 56 -1.05 -11.68 -6.12
N ASP A 57 -1.99 -11.55 -7.05
CA ASP A 57 -2.82 -12.69 -7.47
C ASP A 57 -2.15 -13.57 -8.53
N THR A 58 -1.05 -13.09 -9.14
CA THR A 58 -0.25 -13.89 -10.08
C THR A 58 1.11 -14.25 -9.48
N GLU A 59 1.96 -13.29 -9.15
CA GLU A 59 3.35 -13.57 -8.75
C GLU A 59 3.44 -14.15 -7.33
N ALA A 60 2.94 -13.43 -6.32
CA ALA A 60 2.95 -13.91 -4.94
C ALA A 60 2.12 -15.20 -4.80
N ALA A 61 0.98 -15.30 -5.47
CA ALA A 61 0.19 -16.52 -5.53
C ALA A 61 0.94 -17.69 -6.18
N SER A 62 1.78 -17.46 -7.20
CA SER A 62 2.66 -18.51 -7.75
C SER A 62 3.64 -19.02 -6.70
N VAL A 63 4.31 -18.10 -5.99
CA VAL A 63 5.24 -18.46 -4.91
C VAL A 63 4.54 -19.28 -3.82
N CYS A 64 3.35 -18.86 -3.40
CA CYS A 64 2.56 -19.61 -2.41
C CYS A 64 2.24 -21.03 -2.88
N ARG A 65 1.83 -21.20 -4.15
CA ARG A 65 1.53 -22.51 -4.73
C ARG A 65 2.76 -23.41 -4.81
N GLU A 66 3.90 -22.85 -5.20
CA GLU A 66 5.18 -23.58 -5.25
C GLU A 66 5.62 -24.08 -3.87
N LEU A 67 5.35 -23.30 -2.82
CA LEU A 67 5.66 -23.64 -1.43
C LEU A 67 4.58 -24.52 -0.76
N GLY A 68 3.42 -24.72 -1.38
CA GLY A 68 2.28 -25.39 -0.74
C GLY A 68 1.60 -24.56 0.36
N MET A 69 1.83 -23.26 0.38
CA MET A 69 1.30 -22.32 1.38
C MET A 69 -0.11 -21.85 0.99
N THR A 70 -1.04 -21.82 1.95
CA THR A 70 -2.39 -21.28 1.72
C THR A 70 -2.34 -19.76 1.75
N MET A 71 -2.85 -19.12 0.70
CA MET A 71 -2.87 -17.67 0.58
C MET A 71 -4.27 -17.18 0.24
N VAL A 72 -4.69 -16.11 0.90
CA VAL A 72 -5.84 -15.30 0.49
C VAL A 72 -5.45 -13.83 0.43
N ARG A 73 -6.01 -13.08 -0.51
CA ARG A 73 -5.87 -11.63 -0.55
C ARG A 73 -7.16 -10.97 -0.05
N ALA A 74 -7.03 -9.98 0.83
CA ALA A 74 -8.15 -9.11 1.16
C ALA A 74 -8.52 -8.27 -0.06
N ALA A 75 -9.82 -8.14 -0.34
CA ALA A 75 -10.29 -7.30 -1.44
C ALA A 75 -9.80 -5.86 -1.26
N SER A 76 -9.42 -5.21 -2.36
CA SER A 76 -9.18 -3.77 -2.39
C SER A 76 -10.47 -3.04 -2.00
N VAL A 77 -10.35 -1.83 -1.46
CA VAL A 77 -11.53 -1.07 -1.00
C VAL A 77 -12.45 -0.68 -2.16
N ASN A 78 -11.90 -0.44 -3.37
CA ASN A 78 -12.66 -0.17 -4.59
C ASN A 78 -13.79 0.85 -4.35
N ASP A 79 -15.04 0.47 -4.60
CA ASP A 79 -16.25 1.26 -4.41
C ASP A 79 -17.03 0.87 -3.14
N HIS A 80 -16.38 0.21 -2.17
CA HIS A 80 -17.04 -0.21 -0.94
C HIS A 80 -17.71 0.98 -0.23
N PRO A 81 -19.01 0.90 0.14
CA PRO A 81 -19.75 2.05 0.66
C PRO A 81 -19.08 2.77 1.84
N ALA A 82 -18.52 2.00 2.78
CA ALA A 82 -17.81 2.58 3.93
C ALA A 82 -16.53 3.36 3.53
N PHE A 83 -15.86 2.95 2.46
CA PHE A 83 -14.70 3.67 1.94
C PHE A 83 -15.12 4.99 1.27
N LEU A 84 -16.19 4.95 0.48
CA LEU A 84 -16.77 6.16 -0.12
C LEU A 84 -17.24 7.16 0.94
N GLU A 85 -17.89 6.69 2.00
CA GLU A 85 -18.30 7.50 3.16
C GLU A 85 -17.08 8.14 3.85
N THR A 86 -16.03 7.35 4.09
CA THR A 86 -14.78 7.84 4.69
C THR A 86 -14.12 8.92 3.82
N MET A 87 -14.06 8.73 2.51
CA MET A 87 -13.51 9.75 1.59
C MET A 87 -14.33 11.04 1.63
N ALA A 88 -15.66 10.94 1.59
CA ALA A 88 -16.55 12.09 1.70
C ALA A 88 -16.35 12.83 3.02
N GLU A 89 -16.20 12.10 4.13
CA GLU A 89 -15.94 12.67 5.44
C GLU A 89 -14.60 13.43 5.49
N VAL A 90 -13.53 12.85 4.94
CA VAL A 90 -12.20 13.51 4.88
C VAL A 90 -12.27 14.82 4.10
N VAL A 91 -12.98 14.84 2.97
CA VAL A 91 -13.20 16.06 2.18
C VAL A 91 -14.00 17.07 2.99
N TRP A 92 -15.10 16.65 3.60
CA TRP A 92 -15.98 17.54 4.37
C TRP A 92 -15.27 18.17 5.57
N ARG A 93 -14.54 17.36 6.36
CA ARG A 93 -13.70 17.84 7.46
C ARG A 93 -12.68 18.89 6.98
N THR A 94 -12.11 18.68 5.81
CA THR A 94 -11.16 19.62 5.19
C THR A 94 -11.85 20.94 4.83
N VAL A 95 -13.00 20.89 4.17
CA VAL A 95 -13.80 22.08 3.81
C VAL A 95 -14.17 22.88 5.06
N GLN A 96 -14.76 22.23 6.07
CA GLN A 96 -15.15 22.88 7.33
C GLN A 96 -13.97 23.54 8.05
N ARG A 97 -12.79 22.92 8.01
CA ARG A 97 -11.56 23.51 8.56
C ARG A 97 -11.22 24.83 7.87
N TYR A 98 -11.35 24.91 6.55
CA TYR A 98 -11.03 26.10 5.77
C TYR A 98 -12.12 27.18 5.79
N GLU A 99 -13.36 26.85 6.13
CA GLU A 99 -14.40 27.86 6.38
C GLU A 99 -14.07 28.73 7.59
N ARG A 100 -13.42 28.17 8.61
CA ARG A 100 -13.11 28.86 9.89
C ARG A 100 -11.65 29.24 10.04
N GLY A 101 -10.75 28.54 9.37
CA GLY A 101 -9.31 28.79 9.41
C GLY A 101 -8.81 29.35 8.07
N ARG A 102 -8.06 30.46 8.11
CA ARG A 102 -7.24 30.86 6.97
C ARG A 102 -6.20 29.76 6.73
N PRO A 103 -6.03 29.24 5.49
CA PRO A 103 -4.89 28.40 5.16
C PRO A 103 -3.61 29.10 5.61
N LEU A 104 -2.80 28.43 6.43
CA LEU A 104 -1.43 28.90 6.61
C LEU A 104 -0.78 28.79 5.23
N PRO A 105 -0.12 29.85 4.73
CA PRO A 105 0.63 29.72 3.49
C PRO A 105 1.59 28.54 3.68
N VAL A 106 1.47 27.53 2.81
CA VAL A 106 2.46 26.46 2.70
C VAL A 106 3.70 27.17 2.20
N VAL A 107 4.51 27.65 3.16
CA VAL A 107 5.71 28.49 3.02
C VAL A 107 5.74 29.23 1.69
N ALA A 108 5.20 30.46 1.66
CA ALA A 108 5.49 31.37 0.56
C ALA A 108 7.01 31.35 0.37
N GLY A 109 7.45 30.93 -0.81
CA GLY A 109 8.86 30.73 -1.12
C GLY A 109 9.68 31.93 -0.67
N ALA A 110 10.94 31.67 -0.33
CA ALA A 110 11.95 32.69 -0.14
C ALA A 110 11.85 33.74 -1.27
N ALA A 111 11.18 34.86 -0.99
CA ALA A 111 10.99 35.96 -1.89
C ALA A 111 11.40 37.21 -1.13
N GLY A 112 12.62 37.66 -1.40
CA GLY A 112 13.09 38.98 -1.01
C GLY A 112 14.42 38.95 -0.27
N ALA A 113 15.52 38.84 -1.01
CA ALA A 113 16.73 39.55 -0.66
C ALA A 113 16.41 41.06 -0.60
N ALA A 114 16.69 41.72 0.53
CA ALA A 114 17.07 43.13 0.63
C ALA A 114 17.29 43.55 2.09
N ALA A 115 18.56 43.57 2.50
CA ALA A 115 19.23 44.71 3.16
C ALA A 115 20.74 44.43 3.20
#